data_AF-A0A6A5GD58-F1
#
_entry.id   AF-A0A6A5GD58-F1
#
_cell.length_a   1.000
_cell.length_b   1.000
_cell.length_c   1.000
_cell.angle_alpha   90.00
_cell.angle_beta   90.00
_cell.angle_gamma   90.00
#
_symmetry.space_group_name_H-M   'P 1'
#
loop_
_entity.id
_entity.type
_entity.pdbx_description
1 polymer ?
#
loop_
_entity_poly.entity_id
_entity_poly.type
_entity_poly.pdbx_seq_one_letter_code
_entity_poly.pdbx_strand_id
1 'polypeptide(L)'
;MEKNEKKKKTEMTSDLIVYWETSLLNRRQPLLLGYLEFAKNKTKRMKTLLEYVVIYVTNVILLGIGVLFLYVGIRDNCWSGHLDVCFYLPTWMIGVAVLIFIDRLIYWKHKFNGVIFEGKFPRPRSSIRHSNKEQIKQWQKDKEKRSSSKKLRTSSVILRVILFLVTLGLTIVALHVLIQAVHGKGSADPDPIIFSFYFGMLALFVYFCMFVKYSVNFCTSRLKKSKSTSPAPMPNP
;
A
#
# COMPACT_ATOMS: atom_id res chain seq x y z
N MET A 1 17.24 -74.32 -27.99
CA MET A 1 17.76 -72.93 -28.09
C MET A 1 16.67 -71.87 -28.20
N GLU A 2 15.44 -72.21 -28.62
CA GLU A 2 14.33 -71.27 -28.88
C GLU A 2 13.72 -70.58 -27.64
N LYS A 3 13.87 -71.17 -26.44
CA LYS A 3 13.29 -70.62 -25.19
C LYS A 3 14.05 -69.40 -24.65
N ASN A 4 15.32 -69.23 -24.99
CA ASN A 4 16.15 -68.11 -24.52
C ASN A 4 15.97 -66.84 -25.38
N GLU A 5 15.60 -66.97 -26.66
CA GLU A 5 15.34 -65.79 -27.50
C GLU A 5 14.01 -65.10 -27.16
N LYS A 6 12.95 -65.87 -26.85
CA LYS A 6 11.65 -65.29 -26.45
C LYS A 6 11.76 -64.50 -25.14
N LYS A 7 12.52 -65.00 -24.16
CA LYS A 7 12.70 -64.34 -22.86
C LYS A 7 13.49 -63.03 -22.99
N LYS A 8 14.52 -63.02 -23.84
CA LYS A 8 15.36 -61.85 -24.13
C LYS A 8 14.60 -60.74 -24.88
N LYS A 9 13.65 -61.12 -25.77
CA LYS A 9 12.80 -60.17 -26.49
C LYS A 9 11.79 -59.45 -25.58
N THR A 10 11.21 -60.15 -24.60
CA THR A 10 10.25 -59.55 -23.67
C THR A 10 10.89 -58.63 -22.62
N GLU A 11 12.11 -58.92 -22.16
CA GLU A 11 12.85 -58.02 -21.26
C GLU A 11 13.25 -56.71 -21.99
N MET A 12 13.70 -56.81 -23.25
CA MET A 12 14.08 -55.63 -24.04
C MET A 12 12.92 -54.66 -24.29
N THR A 13 11.68 -55.17 -24.44
CA THR A 13 10.50 -54.32 -24.61
C THR A 13 10.05 -53.63 -23.33
N SER A 14 10.19 -54.26 -22.16
CA SER A 14 9.83 -53.64 -20.88
C SER A 14 10.78 -52.50 -20.52
N ASP A 15 12.09 -52.68 -20.71
CA ASP A 15 13.07 -51.63 -20.42
C ASP A 15 12.92 -50.43 -21.37
N LEU A 16 12.56 -50.67 -22.64
CA LEU A 16 12.27 -49.58 -23.58
C LEU A 16 11.01 -48.81 -23.20
N ILE A 17 9.95 -49.47 -22.72
CA ILE A 17 8.71 -48.82 -22.27
C ILE A 17 8.96 -47.98 -21.01
N VAL A 18 9.70 -48.52 -20.04
CA VAL A 18 10.07 -47.80 -18.81
C VAL A 18 10.97 -46.60 -19.12
N TYR A 19 11.91 -46.73 -20.06
CA TYR A 19 12.76 -45.62 -20.52
C TYR A 19 11.95 -44.55 -21.27
N TRP A 20 10.94 -44.96 -22.05
CA TRP A 20 10.08 -44.03 -22.78
C TRP A 20 9.17 -43.24 -21.83
N GLU A 21 8.54 -43.88 -20.84
CA GLU A 21 7.70 -43.22 -19.84
C GLU A 21 8.49 -42.27 -18.93
N THR A 22 9.69 -42.69 -18.47
CA THR A 22 10.58 -41.82 -17.69
C THR A 22 11.09 -40.63 -18.51
N SER A 23 11.35 -40.79 -19.81
CA SER A 23 11.74 -39.68 -20.70
C SER A 23 10.61 -38.67 -20.94
N LEU A 24 9.36 -39.14 -21.02
CA LEU A 24 8.18 -38.29 -21.19
C LEU A 24 7.82 -37.51 -19.91
N LEU A 25 7.94 -38.14 -18.74
CA LEU A 25 7.75 -37.50 -17.44
C LEU A 25 8.84 -36.46 -17.13
N ASN A 26 10.09 -36.75 -17.49
CA ASN A 26 11.22 -35.82 -17.28
C ASN A 26 11.14 -34.58 -18.20
N ARG A 27 10.56 -34.70 -19.40
CA ARG A 27 10.32 -33.54 -20.30
C ARG A 27 9.17 -32.63 -19.87
N ARG A 28 8.16 -33.13 -19.13
CA ARG A 28 6.98 -32.33 -18.72
C ARG A 28 7.20 -31.48 -17.47
N GLN A 29 8.10 -31.88 -16.57
CA GLN A 29 8.41 -31.12 -15.35
C GLN A 29 8.98 -29.70 -15.58
N PRO A 30 9.96 -29.45 -16.48
CA PRO A 30 10.50 -28.10 -16.68
C PRO A 30 9.49 -27.13 -17.30
N LEU A 31 8.55 -27.63 -18.12
CA LEU A 31 7.49 -26.82 -18.73
C LEU A 31 6.44 -26.38 -17.71
N LEU A 32 6.01 -27.28 -16.81
CA LEU A 32 5.08 -26.94 -15.73
C LEU A 32 5.71 -25.98 -14.71
N LEU A 33 6.98 -26.17 -14.36
CA LEU A 33 7.72 -25.23 -13.52
C LEU A 33 7.85 -23.85 -14.19
N GLY A 34 8.16 -23.81 -15.49
CA GLY A 34 8.21 -22.57 -16.26
C GLY A 34 6.85 -21.88 -16.35
N TYR A 35 5.76 -22.62 -16.54
CA TYR A 35 4.41 -22.08 -16.61
C TYR A 35 3.93 -21.57 -15.24
N LEU A 36 4.25 -22.28 -14.16
CA LEU A 36 3.98 -21.84 -12.78
C LEU A 36 4.81 -20.62 -12.40
N GLU A 37 6.09 -20.56 -12.76
CA GLU A 37 6.91 -19.36 -12.57
C GLU A 37 6.38 -18.19 -13.38
N PHE A 38 5.96 -18.40 -14.64
CA PHE A 38 5.37 -17.37 -15.49
C PHE A 38 4.03 -16.87 -14.94
N ALA A 39 3.12 -17.77 -14.54
CA ALA A 39 1.86 -17.43 -13.91
C ALA A 39 2.08 -16.68 -12.60
N LYS A 40 2.97 -17.16 -11.72
CA LYS A 40 3.35 -16.51 -10.47
C LYS A 40 3.93 -15.11 -10.71
N ASN A 41 4.75 -14.94 -11.76
CA ASN A 41 5.33 -13.66 -12.10
C ASN A 41 4.28 -12.70 -12.68
N LYS A 42 3.34 -13.20 -13.50
CA LYS A 42 2.18 -12.43 -14.02
C LYS A 42 1.26 -11.97 -12.90
N THR A 43 0.93 -12.85 -11.94
CA THR A 43 0.12 -12.52 -10.77
C THR A 43 0.81 -11.51 -9.87
N LYS A 44 2.13 -11.62 -9.69
CA LYS A 44 2.93 -10.64 -8.93
C LYS A 44 2.92 -9.27 -9.61
N ARG A 45 3.09 -9.22 -10.93
CA ARG A 45 3.05 -7.98 -11.72
C ARG A 45 1.67 -7.32 -11.67
N MET A 46 0.59 -8.11 -11.81
CA MET A 46 -0.79 -7.63 -11.67
C MET A 46 -1.07 -7.05 -10.28
N LYS A 47 -0.65 -7.73 -9.20
CA LYS A 47 -0.79 -7.20 -7.83
C LYS A 47 -0.09 -5.86 -7.67
N THR A 48 1.13 -5.72 -8.21
CA THR A 48 1.87 -4.45 -8.16
C THR A 48 1.16 -3.35 -8.95
N LEU A 49 0.65 -3.63 -10.15
CA LEU A 49 -0.11 -2.65 -10.94
C LEU A 49 -1.40 -2.22 -10.23
N LEU A 50 -2.14 -3.17 -9.66
CA LEU A 50 -3.35 -2.89 -8.88
C LEU A 50 -3.03 -1.98 -7.68
N GLU A 51 -1.95 -2.25 -6.94
CA GLU A 51 -1.51 -1.41 -5.84
C GLU A 51 -1.21 0.03 -6.30
N TYR A 52 -0.56 0.20 -7.45
CA TYR A 52 -0.31 1.53 -8.02
C TYR A 52 -1.59 2.26 -8.40
N VAL A 53 -2.54 1.57 -9.04
CA VAL A 53 -3.84 2.15 -9.40
C VAL A 53 -4.60 2.59 -8.14
N VAL A 54 -4.70 1.72 -7.13
CA VAL A 54 -5.36 2.06 -5.87
C VAL A 54 -4.71 3.29 -5.23
N ILE A 55 -3.38 3.33 -5.14
CA ILE A 55 -2.67 4.49 -4.57
C ILE A 55 -2.94 5.77 -5.38
N TYR A 56 -2.98 5.67 -6.70
CA TYR A 56 -3.28 6.81 -7.57
C TYR A 56 -4.70 7.33 -7.34
N VAL A 57 -5.70 6.45 -7.39
CA VAL A 57 -7.12 6.78 -7.16
C VAL A 57 -7.30 7.39 -5.77
N THR A 58 -6.72 6.81 -4.72
CA THR A 58 -6.80 7.38 -3.37
C THR A 58 -6.19 8.79 -3.28
N ASN A 59 -5.10 9.06 -4.01
CA ASN A 59 -4.52 10.40 -4.04
C ASN A 59 -5.43 11.42 -4.73
N VAL A 60 -6.05 11.06 -5.84
CA VAL A 60 -6.99 11.93 -6.57
C VAL A 60 -8.20 12.23 -5.70
N ILE A 61 -8.78 11.22 -5.03
CA ILE A 61 -9.91 11.38 -4.12
C ILE A 61 -9.55 12.32 -2.97
N LEU A 62 -8.39 12.12 -2.31
CA LEU A 62 -7.97 12.97 -1.19
C LEU A 62 -7.71 14.42 -1.59
N LEU A 63 -7.11 14.64 -2.77
CA LEU A 63 -6.97 15.99 -3.31
C LEU A 63 -8.33 16.61 -3.62
N GLY A 64 -9.25 15.86 -4.21
CA GLY A 64 -10.62 16.30 -4.46
C GLY A 64 -11.34 16.72 -3.18
N ILE A 65 -11.25 15.90 -2.12
CA ILE A 65 -11.81 16.23 -0.80
C ILE A 65 -11.16 17.51 -0.25
N GLY A 66 -9.84 17.65 -0.35
CA GLY A 66 -9.12 18.85 0.09
C GLY A 66 -9.59 20.11 -0.64
N VAL A 67 -9.80 20.04 -1.96
CA VAL A 67 -10.32 21.17 -2.77
C VAL A 67 -11.76 21.49 -2.39
N LEU A 68 -12.61 20.49 -2.21
CA LEU A 68 -14.01 20.69 -1.81
C LEU A 68 -14.12 21.32 -0.42
N PHE A 69 -13.33 20.85 0.54
CA PHE A 69 -13.24 21.46 1.87
C PHE A 69 -12.76 22.90 1.82
N LEU A 70 -11.79 23.21 0.97
CA LEU A 70 -11.32 24.58 0.80
C LEU A 70 -12.39 25.47 0.15
N TYR A 71 -13.09 24.96 -0.88
CA TYR A 71 -14.13 25.69 -1.59
C TYR A 71 -15.31 26.03 -0.67
N VAL A 72 -15.90 25.02 -0.03
CA VAL A 72 -17.02 25.21 0.91
C VAL A 72 -16.55 26.04 2.10
N GLY A 73 -15.35 25.76 2.61
CA GLY A 73 -14.76 26.48 3.71
C GLY A 73 -14.58 27.98 3.45
N ILE A 74 -14.24 28.40 2.23
CA ILE A 74 -14.09 29.82 1.86
C ILE A 74 -15.44 30.45 1.52
N ARG A 75 -16.29 29.74 0.76
CA ARG A 75 -17.60 30.23 0.30
C ARG A 75 -18.52 30.57 1.47
N ASP A 76 -18.57 29.68 2.45
CA ASP A 76 -19.53 29.76 3.56
C ASP A 76 -18.89 30.34 4.83
N ASN A 77 -17.66 30.84 4.77
CA ASN A 77 -17.03 31.46 5.94
C ASN A 77 -17.66 32.82 6.23
N CYS A 78 -18.32 32.95 7.37
CA CYS A 78 -18.70 34.25 7.88
C CYS A 78 -17.46 34.91 8.49
N TRP A 79 -16.76 35.78 7.75
CA TRP A 79 -15.63 36.58 8.24
C TRP A 79 -16.03 37.66 9.28
N SER A 80 -17.04 37.38 10.10
CA SER A 80 -17.60 38.29 11.11
C SER A 80 -16.73 38.42 12.35
N GLY A 81 -15.72 37.55 12.53
CA GLY A 81 -14.84 37.55 13.70
C GLY A 81 -15.51 37.09 15.01
N HIS A 82 -16.81 36.79 14.98
CA HIS A 82 -17.55 36.19 16.08
C HIS A 82 -17.46 34.65 16.03
N LEU A 83 -17.38 34.02 17.20
CA LEU A 83 -17.19 32.57 17.34
C LEU A 83 -18.48 31.77 17.11
N ASP A 84 -19.16 32.03 16.00
CA ASP A 84 -20.41 31.37 15.63
C ASP A 84 -20.18 30.08 14.84
N VAL A 85 -21.18 29.22 14.77
CA VAL A 85 -21.16 27.95 14.01
C VAL A 85 -20.77 28.17 12.56
N CYS A 86 -21.27 29.23 11.95
CA CYS A 86 -20.97 29.61 10.56
C CYS A 86 -19.54 30.15 10.37
N PHE A 87 -18.82 30.47 11.45
CA PHE A 87 -17.41 30.87 11.38
C PHE A 87 -16.48 29.70 11.70
N TYR A 88 -16.71 28.98 12.80
CA TYR A 88 -15.75 27.97 13.24
C TYR A 88 -15.76 26.71 12.37
N LEU A 89 -16.92 26.24 11.88
CA LEU A 89 -16.99 25.02 11.05
C LEU A 89 -16.25 25.21 9.71
N PRO A 90 -16.55 26.26 8.92
CA PRO A 90 -15.85 26.51 7.65
C PRO A 90 -14.37 26.81 7.85
N THR A 91 -14.01 27.56 8.90
CA THR A 91 -12.60 27.81 9.25
C THR A 91 -11.86 26.51 9.56
N TRP A 92 -12.50 25.57 10.25
CA TRP A 92 -11.90 24.28 10.56
C TRP A 92 -11.77 23.39 9.31
N MET A 93 -12.73 23.46 8.37
CA MET A 93 -12.63 22.82 7.04
C MET A 93 -11.44 23.35 6.24
N ILE A 94 -11.20 24.67 6.25
CA ILE A 94 -10.01 25.28 5.64
C ILE A 94 -8.74 24.71 6.29
N GLY A 95 -8.69 24.66 7.62
CA GLY A 95 -7.56 24.09 8.36
C GLY A 95 -7.27 22.64 7.97
N VAL A 96 -8.30 21.79 7.92
CA VAL A 96 -8.18 20.40 7.48
C VAL A 96 -7.73 20.31 6.03
N ALA A 97 -8.27 21.13 5.13
CA ALA A 97 -7.85 21.17 3.72
C ALA A 97 -6.35 21.47 3.58
N VAL A 98 -5.85 22.49 4.28
CA VAL A 98 -4.42 22.85 4.28
C VAL A 98 -3.56 21.69 4.77
N LEU A 99 -3.96 21.02 5.86
CA LEU A 99 -3.24 19.85 6.37
C LEU A 99 -3.22 18.69 5.35
N ILE A 100 -4.33 18.45 4.64
CA ILE A 100 -4.41 17.45 3.58
C ILE A 100 -3.40 17.80 2.47
N PHE A 101 -3.34 19.06 2.02
CA PHE A 101 -2.37 19.50 1.01
C PHE A 101 -0.93 19.30 1.48
N ILE A 102 -0.59 19.67 2.72
CA ILE A 102 0.76 19.47 3.27
C ILE A 102 1.14 17.98 3.27
N ASP A 103 0.25 17.08 3.70
CA ASP A 103 0.51 15.64 3.66
C ASP A 103 0.73 15.13 2.24
N ARG A 104 -0.04 15.62 1.26
CA ARG A 104 0.15 15.29 -0.16
C ARG A 104 1.47 15.81 -0.72
N LEU A 105 1.88 17.02 -0.35
CA LEU A 105 3.18 17.59 -0.73
C LEU A 105 4.35 16.77 -0.18
N ILE A 106 4.27 16.34 1.09
CA ILE A 106 5.28 15.47 1.70
C ILE A 106 5.34 14.12 0.98
N TYR A 107 4.18 13.55 0.66
CA TYR A 107 4.10 12.29 -0.10
C TYR A 107 4.73 12.41 -1.49
N TRP A 108 4.43 13.48 -2.22
CA TRP A 108 5.05 13.74 -3.53
C TRP A 108 6.55 13.98 -3.42
N LYS A 109 7.01 14.80 -2.48
CA LYS A 109 8.45 15.02 -2.23
C LYS A 109 9.19 13.71 -2.00
N HIS A 110 8.60 12.81 -1.21
CA HIS A 110 9.15 11.48 -0.99
C HIS A 110 9.20 10.65 -2.28
N LYS A 111 8.14 10.67 -3.09
CA LYS A 111 8.07 9.94 -4.37
C LYS A 111 9.08 10.48 -5.38
N PHE A 112 9.20 11.79 -5.54
CA PHE A 112 10.17 12.44 -6.42
C PHE A 112 11.61 12.13 -6.02
N ASN A 113 11.94 12.19 -4.74
CA ASN A 113 13.26 11.77 -4.25
C ASN A 113 13.58 10.31 -4.61
N GLY A 114 12.55 9.43 -4.55
CA GLY A 114 12.66 8.04 -4.99
C GLY A 114 12.98 7.91 -6.47
N VAL A 115 12.29 8.67 -7.33
CA VAL A 115 12.51 8.66 -8.79
C VAL A 115 13.88 9.22 -9.16
N ILE A 116 14.29 10.34 -8.54
CA ILE A 116 15.62 10.94 -8.75
C ILE A 116 16.73 9.95 -8.36
N PHE A 117 16.54 9.22 -7.25
CA PHE A 117 17.50 8.20 -6.86
C PHE A 117 17.57 7.04 -7.87
N GLU A 118 16.43 6.54 -8.35
CA GLU A 118 16.41 5.46 -9.34
C GLU A 118 17.00 5.89 -10.70
N GLY A 119 16.87 7.16 -11.07
CA GLY A 119 17.53 7.73 -12.25
C GLY A 119 19.05 7.82 -12.09
N LYS A 120 19.55 8.16 -10.89
CA LYS A 120 21.00 8.24 -10.62
C LYS A 120 21.65 6.89 -10.32
N PHE A 121 20.90 5.96 -9.74
CA PHE A 121 21.36 4.64 -9.31
C PHE A 121 20.36 3.57 -9.77
N PRO A 122 20.44 3.10 -11.03
CA PRO A 122 19.52 2.10 -11.55
C PRO A 122 19.58 0.81 -10.74
N ARG A 123 18.44 0.15 -10.59
CA ARG A 123 18.34 -1.08 -9.80
C ARG A 123 19.16 -2.20 -10.47
N PRO A 124 20.08 -2.87 -9.75
CA PRO A 124 20.84 -3.99 -10.31
C PRO A 124 19.89 -5.12 -10.77
N ARG A 125 20.09 -5.62 -11.99
CA ARG A 125 19.27 -6.68 -12.61
C ARG A 125 19.57 -8.03 -11.97
N SER A 126 18.56 -8.73 -11.48
CA SER A 126 18.66 -9.96 -10.69
C SER A 126 19.02 -11.24 -11.48
N SER A 127 19.69 -11.14 -12.63
CA SER A 127 19.93 -12.30 -13.52
C SER A 127 20.95 -13.31 -12.96
N ILE A 128 21.67 -13.01 -11.87
CA ILE A 128 22.65 -13.91 -11.25
C ILE A 128 22.26 -14.12 -9.77
N ARG A 129 21.74 -15.32 -9.45
CA ARG A 129 20.82 -15.59 -8.33
C ARG A 129 21.39 -15.48 -6.90
N HIS A 130 22.71 -15.55 -6.70
CA HIS A 130 23.32 -15.56 -5.35
C HIS A 130 24.23 -14.34 -5.05
N SER A 131 25.14 -13.96 -5.94
CA SER A 131 26.02 -12.78 -5.80
C SER A 131 25.24 -11.44 -5.75
N ASN A 132 24.05 -11.41 -6.34
CA ASN A 132 23.27 -10.18 -6.52
C ASN A 132 22.31 -9.87 -5.36
N LYS A 133 22.06 -10.82 -4.45
CA LYS A 133 21.18 -10.57 -3.29
C LYS A 133 21.76 -9.53 -2.35
N GLU A 134 23.07 -9.58 -2.10
CA GLU A 134 23.74 -8.60 -1.24
C GLU A 134 23.81 -7.24 -1.90
N GLN A 135 24.13 -7.17 -3.19
CA GLN A 135 24.10 -5.92 -3.95
C GLN A 135 22.70 -5.29 -3.99
N ILE A 136 21.64 -6.08 -4.19
CA ILE A 136 20.26 -5.59 -4.13
C ILE A 136 19.91 -5.10 -2.71
N LYS A 137 20.39 -5.80 -1.66
CA LYS A 137 20.15 -5.41 -0.27
C LYS A 137 20.91 -4.12 0.09
N GLN A 138 22.13 -3.97 -0.39
CA GLN A 138 22.94 -2.75 -0.24
C GLN A 138 22.28 -1.59 -0.98
N TRP A 139 21.88 -1.79 -2.24
CA TRP A 139 21.15 -0.81 -3.03
C TRP A 139 19.82 -0.39 -2.37
N GLN A 140 19.09 -1.34 -1.78
CA GLN A 140 17.88 -1.02 -1.00
C GLN A 140 18.17 -0.21 0.26
N LYS A 141 19.25 -0.53 0.99
CA LYS A 141 19.70 0.25 2.15
C LYS A 141 20.12 1.66 1.73
N ASP A 142 20.83 1.79 0.62
CA ASP A 142 21.28 3.08 0.09
C ASP A 142 20.09 3.90 -0.41
N LYS A 143 19.13 3.27 -1.09
CA LYS A 143 17.86 3.90 -1.47
C LYS A 143 17.07 4.38 -0.25
N GLU A 144 16.96 3.56 0.79
CA GLU A 144 16.28 3.95 2.02
C GLU A 144 17.05 5.09 2.70
N LYS A 145 18.38 5.05 2.78
CA LYS A 145 19.18 6.10 3.43
C LYS A 145 19.18 7.43 2.67
N ARG A 146 19.26 7.41 1.33
CA ARG A 146 19.38 8.61 0.47
C ARG A 146 18.06 9.15 -0.05
N SER A 147 17.14 8.31 -0.53
CA SER A 147 15.89 8.79 -1.14
C SER A 147 14.78 9.04 -0.10
N SER A 148 14.86 8.38 1.06
CA SER A 148 13.82 8.37 2.07
C SER A 148 14.42 8.49 3.47
N SER A 149 14.77 9.69 3.92
CA SER A 149 15.13 9.87 5.33
C SER A 149 14.07 9.20 6.21
N LYS A 150 14.48 8.24 7.06
CA LYS A 150 13.56 7.53 7.98
C LYS A 150 12.69 8.52 8.76
N LYS A 151 13.25 9.69 9.06
CA LYS A 151 12.57 10.83 9.68
C LYS A 151 11.37 11.33 8.86
N LEU A 152 11.50 11.45 7.54
CA LEU A 152 10.40 11.85 6.64
C LEU A 152 9.29 10.78 6.58
N ARG A 153 9.66 9.50 6.55
CA ARG A 153 8.66 8.41 6.56
C ARG A 153 7.88 8.39 7.86
N THR A 154 8.56 8.52 9.01
CA THR A 154 7.90 8.60 10.32
C THR A 154 7.05 9.86 10.44
N SER A 155 7.55 11.01 10.00
CA SER A 155 6.80 12.27 10.01
C SER A 155 5.51 12.19 9.18
N SER A 156 5.53 11.58 8.00
CA SER A 156 4.31 11.39 7.20
C SER A 156 3.28 10.48 7.90
N VAL A 157 3.72 9.44 8.60
CA VAL A 157 2.80 8.58 9.37
C VAL A 157 2.17 9.35 10.53
N ILE A 158 2.99 10.09 11.30
CA ILE A 158 2.49 10.91 12.41
C ILE A 158 1.49 11.96 11.90
N LEU A 159 1.82 12.64 10.80
CA LEU A 159 0.92 13.63 10.19
C LEU A 159 -0.43 13.02 9.79
N ARG A 160 -0.44 11.80 9.26
CA ARG A 160 -1.68 11.09 8.91
C ARG A 160 -2.51 10.72 10.12
N VAL A 161 -1.88 10.37 11.24
CA VAL A 161 -2.58 10.11 12.51
C VAL A 161 -3.19 11.41 13.04
N ILE A 162 -2.43 12.52 13.00
CA ILE A 162 -2.94 13.84 13.38
C ILE A 162 -4.13 14.24 12.50
N LEU A 163 -3.99 14.10 11.18
CA LEU A 163 -5.06 14.35 10.21
C LEU A 163 -6.31 13.53 10.50
N PHE A 164 -6.15 12.24 10.80
CA PHE A 164 -7.27 11.38 11.18
C PHE A 164 -7.99 11.90 12.44
N LEU A 165 -7.24 12.24 13.49
CA LEU A 165 -7.81 12.76 14.74
C LEU A 165 -8.50 14.11 14.57
N VAL A 166 -7.89 15.05 13.82
CA VAL A 166 -8.46 16.37 13.56
C VAL A 166 -9.74 16.24 12.72
N THR A 167 -9.73 15.40 11.69
CA THR A 167 -10.92 15.14 10.86
C THR A 167 -12.03 14.48 11.67
N LEU A 168 -11.67 13.59 12.62
CA LEU A 168 -12.62 12.96 13.52
C LEU A 168 -13.30 14.00 14.43
N GLY A 169 -12.52 14.91 15.01
CA GLY A 169 -13.03 16.03 15.80
C GLY A 169 -14.01 16.89 14.99
N LEU A 170 -13.63 17.27 13.77
CA LEU A 170 -14.50 18.03 12.86
C LEU A 170 -15.83 17.30 12.61
N THR A 171 -15.79 16.01 12.28
CA THR A 171 -17.01 15.24 12.00
C THR A 171 -17.93 15.07 13.20
N ILE A 172 -17.38 14.89 14.40
CA ILE A 172 -18.17 14.76 15.63
C ILE A 172 -18.87 16.08 15.94
N VAL A 173 -18.16 17.20 15.79
CA VAL A 173 -18.75 18.52 16.01
C VAL A 173 -19.79 18.84 14.95
N ALA A 174 -19.54 18.55 13.68
CA ALA A 174 -20.52 18.70 12.61
C ALA A 174 -21.79 17.86 12.88
N LEU A 175 -21.64 16.63 13.37
CA LEU A 175 -22.76 15.78 13.77
C LEU A 175 -23.54 16.37 14.95
N HIS A 176 -22.85 16.89 15.96
CA HIS A 176 -23.50 17.51 17.11
C HIS A 176 -24.33 18.73 16.70
N VAL A 177 -23.76 19.60 15.86
CA VAL A 177 -24.45 20.76 15.28
C VAL A 177 -25.64 20.32 14.43
N LEU A 178 -25.48 19.29 13.61
CA LEU A 178 -26.55 18.76 12.78
C LEU A 178 -27.74 18.27 13.63
N ILE A 179 -27.47 17.53 14.70
CA ILE A 179 -28.49 17.06 15.64
C ILE A 179 -29.20 18.25 16.29
N GLN A 180 -28.46 19.27 16.75
CA GLN A 180 -29.06 20.46 17.34
C GLN A 180 -29.91 21.26 16.33
N ALA A 181 -29.44 21.41 15.10
CA ALA A 181 -30.16 22.11 14.05
C ALA A 181 -31.50 21.42 13.71
N VAL A 182 -31.51 20.08 13.67
CA VAL A 182 -32.72 19.28 13.41
C VAL A 182 -33.73 19.41 14.56
N HIS A 183 -33.29 19.46 15.81
CA HIS A 183 -34.19 19.55 16.98
C HIS A 183 -34.57 20.99 17.36
N GLY A 184 -33.81 22.00 16.94
CA GLY A 184 -33.74 23.31 17.63
C GLY A 184 -34.33 24.52 16.91
N LYS A 185 -34.99 24.36 15.74
CA LYS A 185 -35.60 25.40 14.84
C LYS A 185 -35.02 25.44 13.41
N GLY A 186 -34.18 24.48 13.03
CA GLY A 186 -33.51 24.48 11.72
C GLY A 186 -32.27 25.39 11.70
N SER A 187 -31.39 25.15 10.73
CA SER A 187 -30.25 26.03 10.43
C SER A 187 -30.65 26.99 9.31
N ALA A 188 -30.25 28.26 9.41
CA ALA A 188 -30.43 29.22 8.33
C ALA A 188 -29.67 28.79 7.06
N ASP A 189 -28.50 28.16 7.24
CA ASP A 189 -27.68 27.58 6.16
C ASP A 189 -27.18 26.18 6.58
N PRO A 190 -27.87 25.10 6.16
CA PRO A 190 -27.47 23.74 6.54
C PRO A 190 -26.30 23.21 5.70
N ASP A 191 -26.02 23.82 4.55
CA ASP A 191 -25.00 23.40 3.58
C ASP A 191 -23.61 23.11 4.20
N PRO A 192 -22.95 24.05 4.91
CA PRO A 192 -21.61 23.80 5.45
C PRO A 192 -21.61 22.68 6.53
N ILE A 193 -22.72 22.53 7.26
CA ILE A 193 -22.88 21.47 8.27
C ILE A 193 -22.98 20.10 7.59
N ILE A 194 -23.79 20.01 6.54
CA ILE A 194 -23.97 18.79 5.76
C ILE A 194 -22.68 18.39 5.05
N PHE A 195 -22.04 19.33 4.33
CA PHE A 195 -20.82 19.06 3.58
C PHE A 195 -19.64 18.71 4.49
N SER A 196 -19.46 19.40 5.62
CA SER A 196 -18.41 19.06 6.60
C SER A 196 -18.58 17.64 7.15
N PHE A 197 -19.81 17.22 7.44
CA PHE A 197 -20.11 15.87 7.91
C PHE A 197 -19.84 14.80 6.84
N TYR A 198 -20.41 14.95 5.64
CA TYR A 198 -20.29 13.93 4.57
C TYR A 198 -18.85 13.78 4.08
N PHE A 199 -18.19 14.88 3.73
CA PHE A 199 -16.81 14.83 3.26
C PHE A 199 -15.83 14.46 4.40
N GLY A 200 -16.15 14.83 5.64
CA GLY A 200 -15.39 14.39 6.81
C GLY A 200 -15.47 12.88 7.02
N MET A 201 -16.66 12.28 6.91
CA MET A 201 -16.84 10.82 6.96
C MET A 201 -16.10 10.11 5.83
N LEU A 202 -16.16 10.65 4.60
CA LEU A 202 -15.42 10.12 3.46
C LEU A 202 -13.91 10.19 3.69
N ALA A 203 -13.40 11.32 4.20
CA ALA A 203 -11.99 11.50 4.52
C ALA A 203 -11.55 10.51 5.61
N LEU A 204 -12.33 10.35 6.68
CA LEU A 204 -12.07 9.38 7.75
C LEU A 204 -11.99 7.95 7.22
N PHE A 205 -12.92 7.56 6.35
CA PHE A 205 -12.90 6.23 5.73
C PHE A 205 -11.59 6.00 4.96
N VAL A 206 -11.17 6.97 4.15
CA VAL A 206 -9.94 6.87 3.36
C VAL A 206 -8.70 6.82 4.27
N TYR A 207 -8.64 7.66 5.31
CA TYR A 207 -7.54 7.63 6.29
C TYR A 207 -7.52 6.33 7.11
N PHE A 208 -8.69 5.78 7.45
CA PHE A 208 -8.81 4.49 8.13
C PHE A 208 -8.28 3.35 7.26
N CYS A 209 -8.65 3.28 5.98
CA CYS A 209 -8.09 2.29 5.05
C CYS A 209 -6.56 2.39 4.94
N MET A 210 -6.02 3.62 4.90
CA MET A 210 -4.57 3.83 4.91
C MET A 210 -3.91 3.39 6.21
N PHE A 211 -4.56 3.64 7.36
CA PHE A 211 -4.09 3.20 8.67
C PHE A 211 -4.06 1.67 8.78
N VAL A 212 -5.13 0.97 8.38
CA VAL A 212 -5.19 -0.50 8.35
C VAL A 212 -4.06 -1.07 7.50
N LYS A 213 -3.85 -0.54 6.29
CA LYS A 213 -2.74 -0.95 5.41
C LYS A 213 -1.38 -0.77 6.08
N TYR A 214 -1.18 0.34 6.80
CA TYR A 214 0.05 0.57 7.54
C TYR A 214 0.24 -0.42 8.69
N SER A 215 -0.80 -0.65 9.50
CA SER A 215 -0.78 -1.58 10.62
C SER A 215 -0.48 -3.00 10.19
N VAL A 216 -1.11 -3.50 9.11
CA VAL A 216 -0.81 -4.82 8.55
C VAL A 216 0.65 -4.93 8.08
N ASN A 217 1.16 -3.91 7.39
CA ASN A 217 2.56 -3.89 6.96
C ASN A 217 3.53 -3.86 8.15
N PHE A 218 3.17 -3.14 9.22
CA PHE A 218 3.97 -3.09 10.44
C PHE A 218 3.98 -4.45 11.14
N CYS A 219 2.83 -5.08 11.36
CA CYS A 219 2.71 -6.40 11.99
C CYS A 219 3.47 -7.48 11.20
N THR A 220 3.30 -7.52 9.88
CA THR A 220 4.03 -8.48 9.02
C THR A 220 5.54 -8.27 9.04
N SER A 221 6.02 -7.02 9.16
CA SER A 221 7.44 -6.73 9.29
C SER A 221 8.03 -7.19 10.63
N ARG A 222 7.27 -7.08 11.72
CA ARG A 222 7.65 -7.58 13.06
C ARG A 222 7.68 -9.10 13.09
N LEU A 223 6.67 -9.77 12.54
CA LEU A 223 6.62 -11.24 12.42
C LEU A 223 7.78 -11.82 11.61
N LYS A 224 8.20 -11.14 10.53
CA LYS A 224 9.36 -11.57 9.75
C LYS A 224 10.68 -11.44 10.50
N LYS A 225 10.81 -10.42 11.37
CA LYS A 225 11.98 -10.25 12.22
C LYS A 225 12.05 -11.28 13.34
N SER A 226 10.92 -11.70 13.94
CA SER A 226 10.95 -12.73 14.97
C SER A 226 11.35 -14.10 14.40
N LYS A 227 10.86 -14.44 13.19
CA LYS A 227 11.23 -15.70 12.52
C LYS A 227 12.70 -15.79 12.08
N SER A 228 13.40 -14.67 11.86
CA SER A 228 14.82 -14.69 11.52
C SER A 228 15.76 -14.83 12.72
N THR A 229 15.24 -14.69 13.94
CA THR A 229 16.01 -14.74 15.19
C THR A 229 15.77 -16.05 15.95
N SER A 230 15.43 -17.14 15.24
CA SER A 230 15.49 -18.47 15.85
C SER A 230 16.95 -18.91 15.88
N PRO A 231 17.54 -19.21 17.05
CA PRO A 231 18.92 -19.67 17.13
C PRO A 231 19.07 -21.00 16.38
N ALA A 232 20.17 -21.14 15.65
CA ALA A 232 20.53 -22.41 15.00
C ALA A 232 20.62 -23.52 16.07
N PRO A 233 20.18 -24.75 15.77
CA PRO A 233 20.41 -25.87 16.68
C PRO A 233 21.93 -26.02 16.88
N MET A 234 22.38 -26.08 18.13
CA MET A 234 23.79 -26.36 18.41
C MET A 234 24.18 -27.71 17.76
N PRO A 235 25.40 -27.83 17.23
CA PRO A 235 25.91 -29.13 16.83
C PRO A 235 25.92 -30.02 18.08
N ASN A 236 25.26 -31.17 18.01
CA ASN A 236 25.32 -32.16 19.08
C ASN A 236 26.79 -32.60 19.28
N PRO A 237 27.20 -32.84 20.54
CA PRO A 237 28.56 -33.25 20.89
C PRO A 237 28.97 -34.58 20.27
#